data_AF-A0A536Z642-F1
#
_entry.id   AF-A0A536Z642-F1
#
_cell.length_a   1.000
_cell.length_b   1.000
_cell.length_c   1.000
_cell.angle_alpha   90.00
_cell.angle_beta   90.00
_cell.angle_gamma   90.00
#
_symmetry.space_group_name_H-M   'P 1'
#
loop_
_entity.id
_entity.type
_entity.pdbx_description
1 polymer ?
#
loop_
_entity_poly.entity_id
_entity_poly.type
_entity_poly.pdbx_seq_one_letter_code
_entity_poly.pdbx_strand_id
1 'polypeptide(L)'
;MLSTTARRLHRGRYATGNRPPARNASPVSRARRWVRGKERRLKVDKVVLTNFSALRSKYGPSGVRAIRAGITRLIAADRARAISTRLIGIDDPRTMRAFSGSAVTKVASPQQNKKAVDAVYRALAPDYILLLGSVDVIPHQDLRNPVYVTKSDDEDTDHDAPGDLPYACEAVYSREIKAFVGPTRVVGRLPDIAGASEPSYLLRLLKIAAAAKPLGPEDYASYLALTAQVWKRSTQQSARNIFGDSKGVVTVPPHSSLWSKTLLERRVHLINCHGAAHASEFWGQSAADNDVYPIALRSSYIDGKIASGTVAAAECCYGGQLKSLSPSRPRLSICEVYLDNGSYGFVGSTTIAYGDFERNGMADLLCQFFLENVRRGASLGRAFLEARQTFVRTASPLDPSELKTLAQFNLYGDPSLAPVWTGAATPKVQLQSATAIRAEQSKRHDRRRALFRQGVELAQTQPVPQRTSRKPAPAIRRALHAKARELKLEPTTMLSFTIQHRHAKARGTQAVLALPRALAADATLPVAYHVLFCKRRRRPAPAAVRLGIVDITALIGKEVDGALASYVRIQSR
;
A
#
# COMPACT_ATOMS: atom_id res chain seq x y z
N MET A 1 -29.50 86.45 -44.44
CA MET A 1 -28.60 85.30 -44.17
C MET A 1 -29.47 84.05 -44.13
N LEU A 2 -30.16 83.72 -45.24
CA LEU A 2 -29.77 82.88 -46.39
C LEU A 2 -29.88 81.38 -46.06
N SER A 3 -30.65 80.51 -46.72
CA SER A 3 -31.90 80.48 -47.52
C SER A 3 -31.88 79.11 -48.23
N THR A 4 -33.00 78.34 -48.22
CA THR A 4 -33.47 77.37 -49.25
C THR A 4 -32.52 76.19 -49.66
N THR A 5 -32.90 74.98 -50.09
CA THR A 5 -33.96 74.54 -51.04
C THR A 5 -33.97 72.99 -51.10
N ALA A 6 -35.08 72.42 -51.59
CA ALA A 6 -35.36 70.99 -51.83
C ALA A 6 -34.59 70.32 -53.02
N ARG A 7 -34.62 68.96 -53.12
CA ARG A 7 -34.96 68.18 -54.34
C ARG A 7 -34.84 66.62 -54.24
N ARG A 8 -35.95 65.96 -54.61
CA ARG A 8 -36.15 64.85 -55.61
C ARG A 8 -35.41 63.49 -55.47
N LEU A 9 -36.16 62.38 -55.33
CA LEU A 9 -36.65 61.40 -56.36
C LEU A 9 -35.60 60.41 -56.89
N HIS A 10 -35.75 59.10 -56.60
CA HIS A 10 -36.22 58.11 -57.59
C HIS A 10 -36.38 56.68 -56.99
N ARG A 11 -37.42 56.00 -57.48
CA ARG A 11 -37.81 54.59 -57.22
C ARG A 11 -36.95 53.60 -58.04
N GLY A 12 -36.79 52.39 -57.51
CA GLY A 12 -36.47 51.17 -58.28
C GLY A 12 -37.13 49.94 -57.64
N ARG A 13 -37.96 49.21 -58.41
CA ARG A 13 -38.72 48.00 -58.04
C ARG A 13 -38.09 46.73 -58.65
N TYR A 14 -38.56 45.55 -58.17
CA TYR A 14 -38.51 44.18 -58.74
C TYR A 14 -37.15 43.43 -58.61
N ALA A 15 -37.06 42.12 -58.40
CA ALA A 15 -38.00 41.02 -58.65
C ALA A 15 -37.81 39.80 -57.71
N THR A 16 -38.79 38.90 -57.81
CA THR A 16 -39.12 37.68 -57.07
C THR A 16 -38.16 36.49 -57.22
N GLY A 17 -38.09 35.63 -56.19
CA GLY A 17 -37.58 34.26 -56.29
C GLY A 17 -37.91 33.41 -55.06
N ASN A 18 -38.73 32.37 -55.25
CA ASN A 18 -39.13 31.34 -54.29
C ASN A 18 -37.97 30.76 -53.45
N ARG A 19 -38.11 30.72 -52.10
CA ARG A 19 -37.41 29.78 -51.21
C ARG A 19 -38.33 29.33 -50.06
N PRO A 20 -38.36 28.03 -49.71
CA PRO A 20 -39.19 27.51 -48.62
C PRO A 20 -38.67 27.94 -47.24
N PRO A 21 -39.54 28.00 -46.21
CA PRO A 21 -39.17 28.58 -44.92
C PRO A 21 -38.15 27.69 -44.18
N ALA A 22 -37.15 28.35 -43.61
CA ALA A 22 -36.11 27.74 -42.81
C ALA A 22 -36.73 26.96 -41.63
N ARG A 23 -36.48 25.65 -41.60
CA ARG A 23 -36.82 24.79 -40.45
C ARG A 23 -36.03 25.26 -39.23
N ASN A 24 -36.74 25.85 -38.27
CA ASN A 24 -36.22 26.08 -36.91
C ASN A 24 -35.77 24.76 -36.30
N ALA A 25 -34.47 24.63 -36.07
CA ALA A 25 -33.88 23.46 -35.46
C ALA A 25 -34.28 23.40 -33.96
N SER A 26 -35.00 22.35 -33.57
CA SER A 26 -35.49 22.17 -32.19
C SER A 26 -34.34 22.11 -31.17
N PRO A 27 -34.58 22.42 -29.88
CA PRO A 27 -33.54 22.39 -28.82
C PRO A 27 -32.78 21.06 -28.74
N VAL A 28 -33.43 19.95 -29.16
CA VAL A 28 -32.87 18.60 -29.23
C VAL A 28 -31.75 18.48 -30.27
N SER A 29 -31.81 19.23 -31.36
CA SER A 29 -30.80 19.21 -32.43
C SER A 29 -29.52 19.98 -32.06
N ARG A 30 -29.63 21.06 -31.28
CA ARG A 30 -28.48 21.77 -30.69
C ARG A 30 -27.79 20.92 -29.62
N ALA A 31 -28.55 20.18 -28.80
CA ALA A 31 -28.00 19.23 -27.83
C ALA A 31 -27.24 18.07 -28.51
N ARG A 32 -27.77 17.52 -29.61
CA ARG A 32 -27.08 16.46 -30.38
C ARG A 32 -25.81 16.93 -31.09
N ARG A 33 -25.72 18.22 -31.46
CA ARG A 33 -24.53 18.81 -32.11
C ARG A 33 -23.41 19.12 -31.10
N TRP A 34 -23.73 19.43 -29.85
CA TRP A 34 -22.73 19.62 -28.77
C TRP A 34 -22.08 18.30 -28.29
N VAL A 35 -22.71 17.16 -28.53
CA VAL A 35 -22.18 15.84 -28.14
C VAL A 35 -21.23 15.22 -29.19
N ARG A 36 -21.19 15.76 -30.42
CA ARG A 36 -20.39 15.19 -31.53
C ARG A 36 -19.02 15.85 -31.78
N GLY A 37 -18.61 16.85 -31.00
CA GLY A 37 -17.43 17.69 -31.30
C GLY A 37 -16.20 17.54 -30.39
N LYS A 38 -16.26 16.73 -29.33
CA LYS A 38 -15.07 16.30 -28.59
C LYS A 38 -15.15 14.79 -28.48
N GLU A 39 -14.34 14.07 -29.26
CA GLU A 39 -13.85 12.79 -28.77
C GLU A 39 -13.36 13.05 -27.34
N ARG A 40 -14.12 12.60 -26.33
CA ARG A 40 -13.67 12.64 -24.94
C ARG A 40 -12.41 11.79 -24.93
N ARG A 41 -11.27 12.47 -24.97
CA ARG A 41 -9.94 11.87 -24.88
C ARG A 41 -10.00 10.86 -23.74
N LEU A 42 -9.76 9.58 -24.04
CA LEU A 42 -9.87 8.51 -23.06
C LEU A 42 -9.01 8.88 -21.85
N LYS A 43 -9.60 8.80 -20.65
CA LYS A 43 -8.90 9.02 -19.38
C LYS A 43 -7.68 8.11 -19.32
N VAL A 44 -6.58 8.60 -18.75
CA VAL A 44 -5.44 7.74 -18.40
C VAL A 44 -5.84 6.92 -17.17
N ASP A 45 -5.95 5.60 -17.33
CA ASP A 45 -6.29 4.70 -16.24
C ASP A 45 -5.06 4.40 -15.35
N LYS A 46 -3.88 4.29 -15.96
CA LYS A 46 -2.64 3.93 -15.25
C LYS A 46 -1.49 4.81 -15.67
N VAL A 47 -0.65 5.16 -14.70
CA VAL A 47 0.67 5.76 -14.97
C VAL A 47 1.77 4.82 -14.51
N VAL A 48 2.80 4.67 -15.35
CA VAL A 48 4.08 4.04 -14.98
C VAL A 48 5.07 5.16 -14.76
N LEU A 49 5.50 5.34 -13.52
CA LEU A 49 6.42 6.40 -13.11
C LEU A 49 7.81 5.79 -12.89
N THR A 50 8.83 6.41 -13.48
CA THR A 50 10.24 6.02 -13.31
C THR A 50 11.14 7.24 -13.38
N ASN A 51 12.37 7.10 -12.90
CA ASN A 51 13.44 8.07 -13.16
C ASN A 51 14.40 7.50 -14.22
N PHE A 52 14.35 8.02 -15.44
CA PHE A 52 15.15 7.48 -16.54
C PHE A 52 16.63 7.80 -16.42
N SER A 53 16.98 8.92 -15.79
CA SER A 53 18.35 9.28 -15.47
C SER A 53 18.94 8.29 -14.48
N ALA A 54 18.22 7.94 -13.42
CA ALA A 54 18.65 6.90 -12.46
C ALA A 54 18.81 5.53 -13.12
N LEU A 55 17.82 5.09 -13.94
CA LEU A 55 17.92 3.83 -14.68
C LEU A 55 19.09 3.84 -15.68
N ARG A 56 19.39 4.98 -16.30
CA ARG A 56 20.54 5.12 -17.21
C ARG A 56 21.85 5.02 -16.45
N SER A 57 21.94 5.60 -15.26
CA SER A 57 23.12 5.46 -14.39
C SER A 57 23.35 4.01 -13.97
N LYS A 58 22.27 3.25 -13.69
CA LYS A 58 22.37 1.82 -13.31
C LYS A 58 22.73 0.91 -14.48
N TYR A 59 22.04 1.06 -15.61
CA TYR A 59 22.00 0.05 -16.68
C TYR A 59 22.55 0.51 -18.03
N GLY A 60 23.04 1.75 -18.09
CA GLY A 60 23.47 2.37 -19.34
C GLY A 60 22.36 2.58 -20.37
N PRO A 61 22.70 3.13 -21.56
CA PRO A 61 21.72 3.39 -22.62
C PRO A 61 21.05 2.13 -23.18
N SER A 62 21.78 1.02 -23.30
CA SER A 62 21.25 -0.27 -23.78
C SER A 62 20.21 -0.84 -22.83
N GLY A 63 20.51 -0.86 -21.52
CA GLY A 63 19.57 -1.32 -20.50
C GLY A 63 18.29 -0.48 -20.45
N VAL A 64 18.41 0.85 -20.52
CA VAL A 64 17.23 1.74 -20.61
C VAL A 64 16.38 1.45 -21.86
N ARG A 65 17.01 1.16 -23.00
CA ARG A 65 16.29 0.79 -24.23
C ARG A 65 15.51 -0.52 -24.04
N ALA A 66 16.13 -1.53 -23.44
CA ALA A 66 15.48 -2.80 -23.13
C ALA A 66 14.31 -2.62 -22.16
N ILE A 67 14.50 -1.82 -21.10
CA ILE A 67 13.44 -1.50 -20.12
C ILE A 67 12.28 -0.79 -20.79
N ARG A 68 12.54 0.20 -21.65
CA ARG A 68 11.48 0.87 -22.44
C ARG A 68 10.71 -0.11 -23.31
N ALA A 69 11.38 -1.05 -23.97
CA ALA A 69 10.71 -2.10 -24.73
C ALA A 69 9.83 -3.01 -23.84
N GLY A 70 10.31 -3.35 -22.64
CA GLY A 70 9.53 -4.06 -21.62
C GLY A 70 8.27 -3.31 -21.19
N ILE A 71 8.39 -2.01 -20.93
CA ILE A 71 7.25 -1.14 -20.59
C ILE A 71 6.27 -1.06 -21.77
N THR A 72 6.74 -0.96 -23.01
CA THR A 72 5.86 -0.96 -24.19
C THR A 72 5.02 -2.24 -24.28
N ARG A 73 5.61 -3.41 -23.98
CA ARG A 73 4.87 -4.68 -23.91
C ARG A 73 3.84 -4.67 -22.78
N LEU A 74 4.18 -4.11 -21.62
CA LEU A 74 3.22 -3.93 -20.52
C LEU A 74 2.05 -3.02 -20.93
N ILE A 75 2.32 -1.89 -21.59
CA ILE A 75 1.28 -0.96 -22.08
C ILE A 75 0.35 -1.66 -23.08
N ALA A 76 0.90 -2.50 -23.97
CA ALA A 76 0.10 -3.29 -24.90
C ALA A 76 -0.79 -4.32 -24.19
N ALA A 77 -0.27 -5.01 -23.16
CA ALA A 77 -1.05 -5.92 -22.33
C ALA A 77 -2.14 -5.20 -21.54
N ASP A 78 -1.84 -4.03 -20.97
CA ASP A 78 -2.82 -3.19 -20.28
C ASP A 78 -3.94 -2.75 -21.23
N ARG A 79 -3.62 -2.38 -22.47
CA ARG A 79 -4.64 -2.06 -23.48
C ARG A 79 -5.56 -3.25 -23.75
N ALA A 80 -5.01 -4.47 -23.83
CA ALA A 80 -5.81 -5.69 -23.97
C ALA A 80 -6.72 -5.96 -22.75
N ARG A 81 -6.36 -5.42 -21.57
CA ARG A 81 -7.16 -5.43 -20.33
C ARG A 81 -8.07 -4.20 -20.19
N ALA A 82 -8.25 -3.39 -21.24
CA ALA A 82 -9.00 -2.14 -21.19
C ALA A 82 -8.48 -1.16 -20.11
N ILE A 83 -7.15 -1.03 -20.04
CA ILE A 83 -6.43 -0.07 -19.19
C ILE A 83 -5.58 0.82 -20.09
N SER A 84 -5.90 2.12 -20.11
CA SER A 84 -5.11 3.14 -20.79
C SER A 84 -3.89 3.53 -19.94
N THR A 85 -2.70 3.06 -20.33
CA THR A 85 -1.45 3.27 -19.59
C THR A 85 -0.56 4.33 -20.22
N ARG A 86 0.00 5.24 -19.41
CA ARG A 86 0.99 6.24 -19.83
C ARG A 86 2.31 6.09 -19.06
N LEU A 87 3.42 6.03 -19.77
CA LEU A 87 4.77 6.10 -19.20
C LEU A 87 5.19 7.56 -18.97
N ILE A 88 5.69 7.87 -17.78
CA ILE A 88 6.16 9.21 -17.40
C ILE A 88 7.53 9.08 -16.72
N GLY A 89 8.52 9.79 -17.26
CA GLY A 89 9.80 10.03 -16.60
C GLY A 89 9.68 11.22 -15.67
N ILE A 90 9.78 11.00 -14.35
CA ILE A 90 9.66 12.09 -13.36
C ILE A 90 10.88 13.01 -13.34
N ASP A 91 11.96 12.61 -14.02
CA ASP A 91 13.19 13.37 -14.22
C ASP A 91 13.16 14.27 -15.48
N ASP A 92 12.16 14.14 -16.36
CA ASP A 92 12.10 14.96 -17.58
C ASP A 92 11.46 16.34 -17.32
N PRO A 93 12.20 17.46 -17.46
CA PRO A 93 11.68 18.80 -17.18
C PRO A 93 10.53 19.21 -18.11
N ARG A 94 10.54 18.76 -19.37
CA ARG A 94 9.48 19.11 -20.34
C ARG A 94 8.17 18.44 -19.95
N THR A 95 8.21 17.13 -19.68
CA THR A 95 7.05 16.34 -19.23
C THR A 95 6.50 16.87 -17.92
N MET A 96 7.36 17.13 -16.91
CA MET A 96 6.89 17.59 -15.60
C MET A 96 6.29 18.99 -15.64
N ARG A 97 6.81 19.91 -16.47
CA ARG A 97 6.18 21.22 -16.69
C ARG A 97 4.75 21.11 -17.25
N ALA A 98 4.49 20.15 -18.13
CA ALA A 98 3.15 19.89 -18.66
C ALA A 98 2.14 19.42 -17.59
N PHE A 99 2.63 18.98 -16.42
CA PHE A 99 1.82 18.62 -15.25
C PHE A 99 1.88 19.66 -14.13
N SER A 100 2.37 20.88 -14.43
CA SER A 100 2.61 21.93 -13.42
C SER A 100 3.51 21.44 -12.25
N GLY A 101 4.41 20.51 -12.57
CA GLY A 101 5.36 19.90 -11.63
C GLY A 101 6.80 20.29 -11.94
N SER A 102 7.69 19.91 -11.03
CA SER A 102 9.13 20.04 -11.19
C SER A 102 9.73 18.66 -11.46
N ALA A 103 10.73 18.59 -12.35
CA ALA A 103 11.50 17.37 -12.53
C ALA A 103 12.30 17.02 -11.28
N VAL A 104 12.45 15.72 -11.04
CA VAL A 104 13.33 15.19 -10.00
C VAL A 104 14.77 15.29 -10.48
N THR A 105 15.53 16.21 -9.90
CA THR A 105 16.96 16.42 -10.18
C THR A 105 17.85 15.72 -9.17
N LYS A 106 17.34 15.44 -7.96
CA LYS A 106 18.02 14.70 -6.90
C LYS A 106 17.28 13.39 -6.68
N VAL A 107 17.73 12.30 -7.31
CA VAL A 107 17.10 10.97 -7.27
C VAL A 107 16.79 10.53 -5.84
N ALA A 108 17.75 10.69 -4.92
CA ALA A 108 17.63 10.30 -3.53
C ALA A 108 16.72 11.21 -2.67
N SER A 109 16.17 12.31 -3.20
CA SER A 109 15.32 13.23 -2.42
C SER A 109 13.89 12.71 -2.32
N PRO A 110 13.42 12.27 -1.13
CA PRO A 110 12.04 11.78 -0.99
C PRO A 110 11.03 12.89 -1.30
N GLN A 111 11.32 14.12 -0.87
CA GLN A 111 10.48 15.30 -1.12
C GLN A 111 10.30 15.59 -2.62
N GLN A 112 11.37 15.58 -3.42
CA GLN A 112 11.24 15.85 -4.86
C GLN A 112 10.41 14.76 -5.55
N ASN A 113 10.66 13.49 -5.23
CA ASN A 113 9.92 12.37 -5.79
C ASN A 113 8.43 12.45 -5.43
N LYS A 114 8.10 12.72 -4.16
CA LYS A 114 6.72 12.91 -3.71
C LYS A 114 6.03 14.05 -4.43
N LYS A 115 6.69 15.21 -4.55
CA LYS A 115 6.15 16.37 -5.29
C LYS A 115 5.89 16.04 -6.77
N ALA A 116 6.77 15.27 -7.42
CA ALA A 116 6.61 14.87 -8.81
C ALA A 116 5.41 13.91 -8.97
N VAL A 117 5.31 12.87 -8.12
CA VAL A 117 4.17 11.94 -8.12
C VAL A 117 2.85 12.70 -7.86
N ASP A 118 2.84 13.65 -6.93
CA ASP A 118 1.67 14.51 -6.64
C ASP A 118 1.27 15.39 -7.81
N ALA A 119 2.23 15.94 -8.55
CA ALA A 119 1.93 16.74 -9.75
C ALA A 119 1.30 15.88 -10.85
N VAL A 120 1.86 14.69 -11.10
CA VAL A 120 1.29 13.75 -12.08
C VAL A 120 -0.12 13.32 -11.69
N TYR A 121 -0.33 12.96 -10.42
CA TYR A 121 -1.65 12.55 -9.94
C TYR A 121 -2.67 13.68 -10.04
N ARG A 122 -2.33 14.92 -9.64
CA ARG A 122 -3.25 16.07 -9.77
C ARG A 122 -3.62 16.35 -11.22
N ALA A 123 -2.69 16.21 -12.15
CA ALA A 123 -2.93 16.49 -13.56
C ALA A 123 -3.75 15.41 -14.27
N LEU A 124 -3.61 14.13 -13.88
CA LEU A 124 -4.19 13.01 -14.62
C LEU A 124 -5.26 12.21 -13.85
N ALA A 125 -5.24 12.25 -12.52
CA ALA A 125 -6.06 11.43 -11.62
C ALA A 125 -6.19 9.96 -12.09
N PRO A 126 -5.07 9.25 -12.32
CA PRO A 126 -5.10 7.88 -12.80
C PRO A 126 -5.73 6.96 -11.74
N ASP A 127 -6.35 5.88 -12.21
CA ASP A 127 -6.86 4.83 -11.33
C ASP A 127 -5.74 4.02 -10.68
N TYR A 128 -4.57 3.93 -11.31
CA TYR A 128 -3.40 3.18 -10.83
C TYR A 128 -2.09 3.97 -11.00
N ILE A 129 -1.23 3.93 -9.99
CA ILE A 129 0.15 4.44 -10.04
C ILE A 129 1.11 3.27 -9.84
N LEU A 130 1.85 2.91 -10.88
CA LEU A 130 2.95 1.97 -10.78
C LEU A 130 4.28 2.72 -10.65
N LEU A 131 4.96 2.55 -9.52
CA LEU A 131 6.36 2.97 -9.34
C LEU A 131 7.27 1.89 -9.95
N LEU A 132 8.12 2.26 -10.90
CA LEU A 132 9.03 1.32 -11.57
C LEU A 132 10.48 1.58 -11.12
N GLY A 133 11.12 0.54 -10.59
CA GLY A 133 12.46 0.60 -10.00
C GLY A 133 12.44 0.55 -8.47
N SER A 134 13.58 0.25 -7.88
CA SER A 134 13.82 0.15 -6.44
C SER A 134 14.09 1.52 -5.82
N VAL A 135 14.53 1.52 -4.57
CA VAL A 135 14.73 2.72 -3.74
C VAL A 135 15.83 3.65 -4.25
N ASP A 136 16.71 3.17 -5.12
CA ASP A 136 17.75 3.96 -5.80
C ASP A 136 17.29 4.56 -7.14
N VAL A 137 16.06 4.26 -7.59
CA VAL A 137 15.41 4.87 -8.77
C VAL A 137 14.29 5.82 -8.36
N ILE A 138 13.40 5.35 -7.48
CA ILE A 138 12.38 6.15 -6.79
C ILE A 138 12.42 5.74 -5.31
N PRO A 139 12.90 6.59 -4.40
CA PRO A 139 13.07 6.23 -2.99
C PRO A 139 11.73 5.90 -2.34
N HIS A 140 11.74 4.94 -1.42
CA HIS A 140 10.75 4.92 -0.36
C HIS A 140 10.80 6.26 0.40
N GLN A 141 9.67 6.70 0.94
CA GLN A 141 9.59 7.92 1.73
C GLN A 141 10.11 7.67 3.15
N ASP A 142 10.81 8.64 3.72
CA ASP A 142 11.59 8.57 4.98
C ASP A 142 10.75 8.90 6.23
N LEU A 143 9.69 8.11 6.42
CA LEU A 143 8.79 8.23 7.55
C LEU A 143 9.48 7.87 8.86
N ARG A 144 9.30 8.67 9.92
CA ARG A 144 9.86 8.40 11.26
C ARG A 144 9.07 7.32 11.97
N ASN A 145 9.78 6.40 12.63
CA ASN A 145 9.15 5.38 13.45
C ASN A 145 8.68 5.97 14.80
N PRO A 146 7.37 5.96 15.13
CA PRO A 146 6.85 6.55 16.36
C PRO A 146 7.33 5.83 17.62
N VAL A 147 7.63 4.52 17.53
CA VAL A 147 8.04 3.69 18.66
C VAL A 147 9.56 3.50 18.78
N TYR A 148 10.34 4.22 17.97
CA TYR A 148 11.82 4.16 18.01
C TYR A 148 12.40 4.47 19.39
N VAL A 149 13.37 3.67 19.80
CA VAL A 149 14.22 3.87 20.98
C VAL A 149 15.68 3.56 20.68
N THR A 150 16.59 4.17 21.45
CA THR A 150 18.04 4.13 21.19
C THR A 150 18.81 3.16 22.10
N LYS A 151 18.13 2.40 22.97
CA LYS A 151 18.74 1.92 24.23
C LYS A 151 19.07 0.42 24.29
N SER A 152 18.48 -0.46 23.47
CA SER A 152 18.84 -1.89 23.50
C SER A 152 18.29 -2.70 22.31
N ASP A 153 18.82 -3.92 22.14
CA ASP A 153 18.39 -4.91 21.14
C ASP A 153 17.01 -5.54 21.44
N ASP A 154 16.49 -5.38 22.66
CA ASP A 154 15.16 -5.89 23.07
C ASP A 154 14.04 -4.86 22.83
N GLU A 155 14.34 -3.81 22.07
CA GLU A 155 13.42 -2.72 21.79
C GLU A 155 13.50 -2.28 20.32
N ASP A 156 12.56 -1.43 19.90
CA ASP A 156 12.46 -1.01 18.50
C ASP A 156 13.55 0.00 18.12
N THR A 157 14.60 -0.47 17.44
CA THR A 157 15.75 0.34 17.03
C THR A 157 15.66 0.86 15.60
N ASP A 158 14.58 0.58 14.87
CA ASP A 158 14.39 1.16 13.54
C ASP A 158 14.08 2.67 13.68
N HIS A 159 15.03 3.53 13.29
CA HIS A 159 14.82 4.98 13.35
C HIS A 159 13.68 5.46 12.43
N ASP A 160 13.58 4.89 11.24
CA ASP A 160 12.60 5.21 10.23
C ASP A 160 11.78 3.96 9.83
N ALA A 161 10.57 4.17 9.32
CA ALA A 161 9.68 3.17 8.74
C ALA A 161 9.47 3.46 7.23
N PRO A 162 10.51 3.29 6.39
CA PRO A 162 10.46 3.73 5.00
C PRO A 162 9.39 3.00 4.20
N GLY A 163 8.62 3.72 3.38
CA GLY A 163 7.61 3.09 2.52
C GLY A 163 6.99 4.00 1.48
N ASP A 164 6.09 3.42 0.67
CA ASP A 164 5.38 4.08 -0.41
C ASP A 164 4.05 4.70 0.04
N LEU A 165 3.69 4.60 1.34
CA LEU A 165 2.45 5.15 1.88
C LEU A 165 2.23 6.63 1.48
N PRO A 166 3.21 7.55 1.55
CA PRO A 166 2.94 8.95 1.21
C PRO A 166 2.63 9.15 -0.28
N TYR A 167 3.16 8.31 -1.17
CA TYR A 167 2.76 8.35 -2.59
C TYR A 167 1.28 8.00 -2.78
N ALA A 168 0.70 7.23 -1.85
CA ALA A 168 -0.71 6.84 -1.84
C ALA A 168 -1.66 7.87 -1.21
N CYS A 169 -1.14 8.98 -0.68
CA CYS A 169 -1.91 9.96 0.10
C CYS A 169 -1.88 11.37 -0.51
N GLU A 170 -2.92 12.16 -0.24
CA GLU A 170 -3.02 13.54 -0.73
C GLU A 170 -2.15 14.54 0.02
N ALA A 171 -1.78 14.24 1.27
CA ALA A 171 -0.88 15.09 2.03
C ALA A 171 0.45 15.29 1.29
N VAL A 172 1.00 16.50 1.37
CA VAL A 172 2.34 16.82 0.86
C VAL A 172 3.40 16.02 1.61
N TYR A 173 4.63 16.07 1.12
CA TYR A 173 5.78 15.47 1.79
C TYR A 173 5.84 15.82 3.28
N SER A 174 6.02 14.79 4.10
CA SER A 174 6.22 14.85 5.54
C SER A 174 6.91 13.57 5.98
N ARG A 175 7.66 13.62 7.08
CA ARG A 175 8.21 12.44 7.74
C ARG A 175 7.29 11.88 8.83
N GLU A 176 6.22 12.60 9.16
CA GLU A 176 5.29 12.22 10.22
C GLU A 176 4.19 11.32 9.65
N ILE A 177 4.18 10.03 10.05
CA ILE A 177 3.23 9.02 9.52
C ILE A 177 1.78 9.47 9.68
N LYS A 178 1.46 10.17 10.78
CA LYS A 178 0.11 10.68 11.04
C LYS A 178 -0.45 11.55 9.90
N ALA A 179 0.39 12.16 9.06
CA ALA A 179 -0.09 12.91 7.89
C ALA A 179 -0.74 12.01 6.82
N PHE A 180 -0.55 10.69 6.90
CA PHE A 180 -0.85 9.72 5.84
C PHE A 180 -1.84 8.63 6.25
N VAL A 181 -2.64 8.86 7.30
CA VAL A 181 -3.64 7.89 7.82
C VAL A 181 -4.84 7.65 6.90
N GLY A 182 -5.01 8.48 5.86
CA GLY A 182 -6.09 8.37 4.88
C GLY A 182 -5.56 8.21 3.46
N PRO A 183 -4.98 7.04 3.09
CA PRO A 183 -4.59 6.80 1.71
C PRO A 183 -5.80 6.84 0.79
N THR A 184 -5.62 7.44 -0.38
CA THR A 184 -6.66 7.70 -1.37
C THR A 184 -6.31 7.08 -2.72
N ARG A 185 -5.03 6.85 -3.01
CA ARG A 185 -4.52 6.46 -4.33
C ARG A 185 -4.11 4.99 -4.33
N VAL A 186 -4.29 4.36 -5.49
CA VAL A 186 -3.91 2.98 -5.71
C VAL A 186 -2.48 2.94 -6.21
N VAL A 187 -1.57 2.48 -5.35
CA VAL A 187 -0.12 2.48 -5.61
C VAL A 187 0.44 1.07 -5.46
N GLY A 188 1.33 0.69 -6.36
CA GLY A 188 2.18 -0.50 -6.25
C GLY A 188 3.54 -0.22 -6.88
N ARG A 189 4.51 -1.08 -6.60
CA ARG A 189 5.88 -0.93 -7.10
C ARG A 189 6.34 -2.20 -7.80
N LEU A 190 6.96 -2.08 -8.96
CA LEU A 190 7.78 -3.16 -9.54
C LEU A 190 9.25 -2.80 -9.26
N PRO A 191 9.83 -3.31 -8.15
CA PRO A 191 11.20 -2.98 -7.79
C PRO A 191 12.17 -3.74 -8.68
N ASP A 192 13.23 -3.07 -9.14
CA ASP A 192 14.43 -3.79 -9.59
C ASP A 192 15.26 -4.20 -8.36
N ILE A 193 16.49 -4.67 -8.57
CA ILE A 193 17.44 -4.89 -7.48
C ILE A 193 18.18 -3.57 -7.21
N ALA A 194 18.17 -3.10 -5.97
CA ALA A 194 18.91 -1.90 -5.58
C ALA A 194 20.41 -2.11 -5.83
N GLY A 195 21.09 -1.10 -6.39
CA GLY A 195 22.51 -1.17 -6.72
C GLY A 195 22.88 -2.15 -7.85
N ALA A 196 21.92 -2.81 -8.50
CA ALA A 196 22.22 -3.70 -9.61
C ALA A 196 22.70 -2.92 -10.85
N SER A 197 23.61 -3.55 -11.60
CA SER A 197 24.18 -3.04 -12.85
C SER A 197 23.58 -3.71 -14.09
N GLU A 198 22.71 -4.71 -13.92
CA GLU A 198 22.08 -5.43 -15.03
C GLU A 198 20.53 -5.46 -14.88
N PRO A 199 19.76 -5.13 -15.96
CA PRO A 199 18.30 -4.94 -15.90
C PRO A 199 17.41 -6.21 -15.99
N SER A 200 17.95 -7.40 -16.18
CA SER A 200 17.26 -8.69 -16.42
C SER A 200 16.19 -9.00 -15.39
N TYR A 201 16.44 -8.76 -14.12
CA TYR A 201 15.44 -8.92 -13.05
C TYR A 201 14.22 -8.02 -13.31
N LEU A 202 14.42 -6.71 -13.56
CA LEU A 202 13.33 -5.79 -13.88
C LEU A 202 12.61 -6.15 -15.19
N LEU A 203 13.36 -6.58 -16.20
CA LEU A 203 12.80 -7.05 -17.46
C LEU A 203 11.93 -8.30 -17.26
N ARG A 204 12.31 -9.20 -16.34
CA ARG A 204 11.49 -10.35 -15.95
C ARG A 204 10.21 -9.91 -15.26
N LEU A 205 10.28 -8.98 -14.29
CA LEU A 205 9.08 -8.46 -13.64
C LEU A 205 8.10 -7.79 -14.63
N LEU A 206 8.62 -7.00 -15.57
CA LEU A 206 7.82 -6.40 -16.64
C LEU A 206 7.18 -7.48 -17.54
N LYS A 207 7.92 -8.56 -17.85
CA LYS A 207 7.39 -9.71 -18.62
C LYS A 207 6.28 -10.41 -17.86
N ILE A 208 6.45 -10.67 -16.57
CA ILE A 208 5.44 -11.30 -15.70
C ILE A 208 4.18 -10.43 -15.66
N ALA A 209 4.31 -9.13 -15.39
CA ALA A 209 3.19 -8.20 -15.34
C ALA A 209 2.46 -8.09 -16.70
N ALA A 210 3.18 -8.10 -17.81
CA ALA A 210 2.58 -8.09 -19.15
C ALA A 210 1.88 -9.42 -19.49
N ALA A 211 2.41 -10.55 -19.04
CA ALA A 211 1.85 -11.88 -19.29
C ALA A 211 0.70 -12.26 -18.34
N ALA A 212 0.50 -11.50 -17.26
CA ALA A 212 -0.45 -11.84 -16.22
C ALA A 212 -1.89 -12.00 -16.73
N LYS A 213 -2.57 -13.04 -16.27
CA LYS A 213 -3.98 -13.34 -16.57
C LYS A 213 -4.71 -13.65 -15.27
N PRO A 214 -5.95 -13.15 -15.10
CA PRO A 214 -6.75 -13.57 -13.97
C PRO A 214 -7.10 -15.06 -14.12
N LEU A 215 -7.23 -15.76 -13.00
CA LEU A 215 -7.72 -17.14 -12.94
C LEU A 215 -9.03 -17.21 -12.14
N GLY A 216 -9.68 -18.38 -12.11
CA GLY A 216 -10.94 -18.55 -11.39
C GLY A 216 -10.75 -18.52 -9.86
N PRO A 217 -11.81 -18.31 -9.07
CA PRO A 217 -11.74 -18.34 -7.61
C PRO A 217 -11.20 -19.68 -7.06
N GLU A 218 -11.43 -20.79 -7.76
CA GLU A 218 -10.95 -22.13 -7.47
C GLU A 218 -9.41 -22.24 -7.49
N ASP A 219 -8.74 -21.53 -8.40
CA ASP A 219 -7.27 -21.49 -8.48
C ASP A 219 -6.63 -20.80 -7.27
N TYR A 220 -7.42 -20.01 -6.54
CA TYR A 220 -7.03 -19.30 -5.31
C TYR A 220 -7.80 -19.81 -4.08
N ALA A 221 -8.44 -20.98 -4.18
CA ALA A 221 -9.10 -21.63 -3.04
C ALA A 221 -8.08 -22.33 -2.14
N SER A 222 -7.09 -22.99 -2.73
CA SER A 222 -5.98 -23.58 -1.98
C SER A 222 -4.94 -22.53 -1.59
N TYR A 223 -4.48 -22.58 -0.34
CA TYR A 223 -3.57 -21.58 0.23
C TYR A 223 -2.49 -22.22 1.10
N LEU A 224 -1.35 -21.54 1.22
CA LEU A 224 -0.30 -21.84 2.19
C LEU A 224 -0.35 -20.77 3.27
N ALA A 225 -0.69 -21.14 4.51
CA ALA A 225 -0.57 -20.27 5.67
C ALA A 225 0.56 -20.76 6.58
N LEU A 226 1.77 -20.30 6.31
CA LEU A 226 2.97 -20.69 7.04
C LEU A 226 3.13 -19.84 8.30
N THR A 227 3.36 -20.45 9.46
CA THR A 227 3.50 -19.69 10.70
C THR A 227 4.50 -20.26 11.71
N ALA A 228 5.09 -19.39 12.53
CA ALA A 228 5.74 -19.80 13.77
C ALA A 228 4.73 -20.51 14.69
N GLN A 229 5.14 -21.57 15.38
CA GLN A 229 4.24 -22.37 16.22
C GLN A 229 3.58 -21.52 17.34
N VAL A 230 4.33 -20.58 17.92
CA VAL A 230 3.81 -19.61 18.93
C VAL A 230 2.63 -18.78 18.43
N TRP A 231 2.51 -18.53 17.13
CA TRP A 231 1.46 -17.68 16.54
C TRP A 231 0.40 -18.48 15.79
N LYS A 232 0.40 -19.81 15.94
CA LYS A 232 -0.56 -20.72 15.29
C LYS A 232 -2.00 -20.23 15.43
N ARG A 233 -2.40 -19.78 16.62
CA ARG A 233 -3.78 -19.33 16.88
C ARG A 233 -4.14 -18.07 16.07
N SER A 234 -3.26 -17.07 16.05
CA SER A 234 -3.46 -15.83 15.29
C SER A 234 -3.55 -16.12 13.78
N THR A 235 -2.62 -16.92 13.24
CA THR A 235 -2.66 -17.32 11.82
C THR A 235 -3.90 -18.14 11.47
N GLN A 236 -4.36 -19.03 12.35
CA GLN A 236 -5.61 -19.77 12.14
C GLN A 236 -6.84 -18.84 12.11
N GLN A 237 -6.83 -17.75 12.88
CA GLN A 237 -7.88 -16.74 12.82
C GLN A 237 -7.87 -16.00 11.48
N SER A 238 -6.71 -15.52 11.03
CA SER A 238 -6.55 -14.89 9.71
C SER A 238 -6.98 -15.85 8.59
N ALA A 239 -6.56 -17.11 8.65
CA ALA A 239 -6.93 -18.11 7.66
C ALA A 239 -8.45 -18.35 7.60
N ARG A 240 -9.13 -18.45 8.75
CA ARG A 240 -10.59 -18.59 8.78
C ARG A 240 -11.30 -17.39 8.16
N ASN A 241 -10.82 -16.18 8.42
CA ASN A 241 -11.41 -14.96 7.87
C ASN A 241 -11.19 -14.85 6.35
N ILE A 242 -10.01 -15.23 5.86
CA ILE A 242 -9.66 -15.14 4.43
C ILE A 242 -10.27 -16.30 3.63
N PHE A 243 -10.21 -17.51 4.17
CA PHE A 243 -10.44 -18.77 3.45
C PHE A 243 -11.68 -19.56 3.88
N GLY A 244 -12.28 -19.23 5.03
CA GLY A 244 -13.40 -19.97 5.61
C GLY A 244 -12.99 -21.20 6.44
N ASP A 245 -11.70 -21.54 6.47
CA ASP A 245 -11.13 -22.63 7.27
C ASP A 245 -9.68 -22.33 7.68
N SER A 246 -9.05 -23.25 8.42
CA SER A 246 -7.63 -23.16 8.78
C SER A 246 -6.81 -24.41 8.38
N LYS A 247 -7.25 -25.16 7.36
CA LYS A 247 -6.64 -26.41 6.91
C LYS A 247 -5.30 -26.19 6.20
N GLY A 248 -5.08 -25.01 5.62
CA GLY A 248 -3.82 -24.64 4.99
C GLY A 248 -2.76 -24.09 5.95
N VAL A 249 -3.04 -24.04 7.26
CA VAL A 249 -2.11 -23.54 8.28
C VAL A 249 -1.09 -24.61 8.64
N VAL A 250 0.19 -24.29 8.43
CA VAL A 250 1.33 -25.17 8.74
C VAL A 250 2.31 -24.45 9.68
N THR A 251 2.81 -25.16 10.69
CA THR A 251 3.67 -24.57 11.72
C THR A 251 5.13 -24.98 11.60
N VAL A 252 6.03 -24.06 11.95
CA VAL A 252 7.46 -24.33 12.09
C VAL A 252 7.85 -23.97 13.53
N PRO A 253 8.22 -24.96 14.38
CA PRO A 253 8.23 -26.44 14.18
C PRO A 253 6.83 -27.11 14.15
N PRO A 254 6.70 -28.43 13.84
CA PRO A 254 7.76 -29.43 13.62
C PRO A 254 8.32 -29.47 12.20
N HIS A 255 7.71 -28.74 11.26
CA HIS A 255 8.22 -28.64 9.91
C HIS A 255 9.49 -27.78 9.84
N SER A 256 10.16 -27.82 8.70
CA SER A 256 11.33 -27.02 8.35
C SER A 256 11.09 -26.27 7.04
N SER A 257 12.12 -25.65 6.48
CA SER A 257 12.05 -24.93 5.20
C SER A 257 11.90 -25.81 3.95
N LEU A 258 11.91 -27.14 4.11
CA LEU A 258 11.87 -28.10 3.01
C LEU A 258 10.43 -28.39 2.53
N TRP A 259 9.71 -27.34 2.13
CA TRP A 259 8.35 -27.47 1.62
C TRP A 259 8.28 -28.14 0.25
N SER A 260 7.29 -29.01 0.07
CA SER A 260 7.05 -29.63 -1.23
C SER A 260 6.67 -28.59 -2.28
N LYS A 261 7.00 -28.89 -3.55
CA LYS A 261 6.62 -28.05 -4.68
C LYS A 261 5.12 -27.81 -4.73
N THR A 262 4.31 -28.85 -4.49
CA THR A 262 2.84 -28.77 -4.44
C THR A 262 2.32 -27.75 -3.43
N LEU A 263 3.00 -27.59 -2.29
CA LEU A 263 2.60 -26.60 -1.29
C LEU A 263 2.98 -25.18 -1.73
N LEU A 264 4.17 -25.01 -2.30
CA LEU A 264 4.70 -23.73 -2.77
C LEU A 264 4.08 -23.24 -4.09
N GLU A 265 3.43 -24.14 -4.84
CA GLU A 265 2.68 -23.81 -6.06
C GLU A 265 1.26 -23.29 -5.78
N ARG A 266 0.82 -23.27 -4.51
CA ARG A 266 -0.43 -22.63 -4.13
C ARG A 266 -0.37 -21.13 -4.45
N ARG A 267 -1.51 -20.54 -4.82
CA ARG A 267 -1.53 -19.16 -5.35
C ARG A 267 -1.77 -18.09 -4.30
N VAL A 268 -2.09 -18.47 -3.07
CA VAL A 268 -2.24 -17.54 -1.96
C VAL A 268 -1.35 -17.98 -0.81
N HIS A 269 -0.36 -17.14 -0.48
CA HIS A 269 0.57 -17.38 0.62
C HIS A 269 0.37 -16.33 1.72
N LEU A 270 0.03 -16.80 2.93
CA LEU A 270 0.06 -16.03 4.16
C LEU A 270 1.26 -16.51 4.98
N ILE A 271 2.18 -15.62 5.32
CA ILE A 271 3.43 -15.99 6.00
C ILE A 271 3.53 -15.16 7.28
N ASN A 272 3.47 -15.82 8.44
CA ASN A 272 3.56 -15.21 9.76
C ASN A 272 4.70 -15.83 10.56
N CYS A 273 5.92 -15.35 10.30
CA CYS A 273 7.19 -15.93 10.72
C CYS A 273 8.22 -14.83 10.96
N HIS A 274 9.17 -15.10 11.86
CA HIS A 274 10.29 -14.22 12.18
C HIS A 274 11.05 -13.82 10.92
N GLY A 275 11.36 -12.53 10.82
CA GLY A 275 12.30 -12.00 9.84
C GLY A 275 13.45 -11.26 10.50
N ALA A 276 14.48 -10.96 9.71
CA ALA A 276 15.68 -10.28 10.15
C ALA A 276 16.19 -9.32 9.07
N ALA A 277 16.85 -8.24 9.49
CA ALA A 277 17.44 -7.29 8.56
C ALA A 277 18.48 -8.01 7.69
N HIS A 278 18.46 -7.75 6.38
CA HIS A 278 19.38 -8.36 5.40
C HIS A 278 19.29 -9.88 5.22
N ALA A 279 18.34 -10.56 5.88
CA ALA A 279 18.19 -11.99 5.77
C ALA A 279 17.58 -12.45 4.43
N SER A 280 17.93 -13.68 4.07
CA SER A 280 17.34 -14.41 2.94
C SER A 280 16.42 -15.54 3.42
N GLU A 281 16.06 -15.50 4.69
CA GLU A 281 15.33 -16.52 5.43
C GLU A 281 14.20 -15.89 6.23
N PHE A 282 13.18 -16.70 6.50
CA PHE A 282 12.24 -16.49 7.60
C PHE A 282 12.33 -17.66 8.57
N TRP A 283 12.00 -17.43 9.84
CA TRP A 283 12.13 -18.41 10.91
C TRP A 283 10.80 -18.65 11.62
N GLY A 284 10.58 -19.89 12.03
CA GLY A 284 9.53 -20.22 12.99
C GLY A 284 9.99 -19.90 14.42
N GLN A 285 9.14 -20.26 15.38
CA GLN A 285 9.46 -20.22 16.80
C GLN A 285 8.62 -21.28 17.51
N SER A 286 9.28 -22.14 18.28
CA SER A 286 8.61 -23.20 19.05
C SER A 286 7.78 -22.62 20.18
N ALA A 287 6.59 -23.17 20.42
CA ALA A 287 5.74 -22.81 21.55
C ALA A 287 6.11 -23.56 22.84
N ALA A 288 6.82 -24.68 22.71
CA ALA A 288 7.32 -25.46 23.85
C ALA A 288 8.67 -24.92 24.35
N ASP A 289 9.50 -24.41 23.44
CA ASP A 289 10.81 -23.82 23.72
C ASP A 289 10.95 -22.52 22.92
N ASN A 290 10.57 -21.40 23.53
CA ASN A 290 10.50 -20.10 22.86
C ASN A 290 11.86 -19.55 22.40
N ASP A 291 12.97 -20.22 22.74
CA ASP A 291 14.32 -19.85 22.28
C ASP A 291 14.76 -20.61 21.02
N VAL A 292 13.91 -21.49 20.47
CA VAL A 292 14.18 -22.28 19.25
C VAL A 292 13.52 -21.65 18.02
N TYR A 293 14.35 -21.25 17.05
CA TYR A 293 13.96 -20.56 15.81
C TYR A 293 14.39 -21.35 14.57
N PRO A 294 13.66 -22.41 14.17
CA PRO A 294 14.00 -23.17 12.98
C PRO A 294 13.70 -22.36 11.72
N ILE A 295 14.50 -22.55 10.66
CA ILE A 295 14.27 -21.88 9.38
C ILE A 295 12.93 -22.37 8.80
N ALA A 296 12.02 -21.44 8.53
CA ALA A 296 10.70 -21.68 7.97
C ALA A 296 10.68 -21.47 6.45
N LEU A 297 11.43 -20.50 5.92
CA LEU A 297 11.63 -20.31 4.48
C LEU A 297 13.07 -19.89 4.20
N ARG A 298 13.60 -20.31 3.05
CA ARG A 298 14.93 -19.90 2.57
C ARG A 298 14.82 -19.55 1.09
N SER A 299 15.32 -18.38 0.70
CA SER A 299 15.19 -17.87 -0.66
C SER A 299 15.80 -18.83 -1.69
N SER A 300 16.96 -19.40 -1.40
CA SER A 300 17.62 -20.39 -2.27
C SER A 300 16.84 -21.71 -2.42
N TYR A 301 15.96 -22.05 -1.48
CA TYR A 301 15.19 -23.30 -1.57
C TYR A 301 13.88 -23.10 -2.33
N ILE A 302 13.24 -21.93 -2.21
CA ILE A 302 11.97 -21.65 -2.89
C ILE A 302 12.14 -21.21 -4.35
N ASP A 303 13.36 -20.87 -4.76
CA ASP A 303 13.66 -20.50 -6.13
C ASP A 303 13.32 -21.64 -7.11
N GLY A 304 12.62 -21.28 -8.19
CA GLY A 304 12.00 -22.19 -9.15
C GLY A 304 10.73 -22.91 -8.68
N LYS A 305 10.18 -22.62 -7.48
CA LYS A 305 9.04 -23.35 -6.90
C LYS A 305 7.77 -22.52 -6.71
N ILE A 306 7.86 -21.19 -6.78
CA ILE A 306 6.67 -20.33 -6.66
C ILE A 306 5.93 -20.31 -8.00
N ALA A 307 4.62 -20.59 -7.97
CA ALA A 307 3.84 -20.61 -9.20
C ALA A 307 3.53 -19.20 -9.73
N SER A 308 3.51 -19.05 -11.05
CA SER A 308 3.13 -17.77 -11.67
C SER A 308 1.69 -17.41 -11.32
N GLY A 309 1.44 -16.19 -10.84
CA GLY A 309 0.12 -15.78 -10.33
C GLY A 309 -0.03 -15.86 -8.83
N THR A 310 0.97 -16.36 -8.10
CA THR A 310 0.94 -16.32 -6.63
C THR A 310 0.81 -14.89 -6.11
N VAL A 311 0.07 -14.73 -5.02
CA VAL A 311 -0.02 -13.51 -4.23
C VAL A 311 0.36 -13.85 -2.79
N ALA A 312 1.33 -13.13 -2.25
CA ALA A 312 1.86 -13.36 -0.92
C ALA A 312 1.68 -12.14 -0.01
N ALA A 313 1.36 -12.39 1.25
CA ALA A 313 1.41 -11.41 2.33
C ALA A 313 2.28 -11.97 3.45
N ALA A 314 3.36 -11.25 3.77
CA ALA A 314 4.35 -11.65 4.75
C ALA A 314 4.33 -10.71 5.96
N GLU A 315 3.79 -11.21 7.06
CA GLU A 315 3.86 -10.68 8.41
C GLU A 315 5.23 -11.08 9.00
N CYS A 316 6.30 -10.52 8.45
CA CYS A 316 7.68 -10.81 8.83
C CYS A 316 8.48 -9.51 8.92
N CYS A 317 9.27 -9.33 9.98
CA CYS A 317 10.21 -8.21 10.07
C CYS A 317 11.10 -8.15 8.82
N TYR A 318 11.23 -6.96 8.22
CA TYR A 318 12.04 -6.76 7.01
C TYR A 318 11.67 -7.63 5.80
N GLY A 319 10.51 -8.31 5.80
CA GLY A 319 10.10 -9.21 4.72
C GLY A 319 9.91 -8.53 3.36
N GLY A 320 9.76 -7.21 3.35
CA GLY A 320 9.71 -6.35 2.17
C GLY A 320 10.92 -5.42 2.02
N GLN A 321 12.06 -5.73 2.62
CA GLN A 321 13.22 -4.83 2.60
C GLN A 321 13.97 -4.88 1.25
N LEU A 322 13.87 -3.79 0.48
CA LEU A 322 14.64 -3.58 -0.75
C LEU A 322 16.03 -3.02 -0.41
N LYS A 323 17.07 -3.85 -0.47
CA LYS A 323 18.48 -3.46 -0.27
C LYS A 323 19.35 -4.06 -1.35
N SER A 324 20.48 -3.42 -1.60
CA SER A 324 21.47 -3.93 -2.52
C SER A 324 22.06 -5.24 -2.04
N LEU A 325 22.42 -6.10 -2.98
CA LEU A 325 23.28 -7.25 -2.69
C LEU A 325 24.65 -6.75 -2.22
N SER A 326 25.24 -7.48 -1.27
CA SER A 326 26.55 -7.18 -0.69
C SER A 326 27.22 -8.50 -0.26
N PRO A 327 28.51 -8.51 0.09
CA PRO A 327 29.12 -9.70 0.68
C PRO A 327 28.37 -10.22 1.93
N SER A 328 27.77 -9.32 2.71
CA SER A 328 26.92 -9.64 3.87
C SER A 328 25.47 -10.01 3.53
N ARG A 329 25.02 -9.78 2.29
CA ARG A 329 23.72 -10.21 1.72
C ARG A 329 23.93 -10.71 0.29
N PRO A 330 24.51 -11.92 0.12
CA PRO A 330 24.90 -12.41 -1.21
C PRO A 330 23.72 -12.97 -2.02
N ARG A 331 22.52 -13.01 -1.45
CA ARG A 331 21.33 -13.62 -2.05
C ARG A 331 20.16 -12.65 -2.06
N LEU A 332 19.26 -12.89 -3.01
CA LEU A 332 17.96 -12.25 -3.03
C LEU A 332 17.17 -12.60 -1.76
N SER A 333 16.43 -11.62 -1.26
CA SER A 333 15.46 -11.80 -0.19
C SER A 333 14.29 -12.69 -0.64
N ILE A 334 13.49 -13.16 0.32
CA ILE A 334 12.28 -13.94 0.03
C ILE A 334 11.35 -13.17 -0.92
N CYS A 335 11.08 -11.88 -0.67
CA CYS A 335 10.24 -11.07 -1.55
C CYS A 335 10.77 -11.03 -2.99
N GLU A 336 12.08 -10.82 -3.16
CA GLU A 336 12.69 -10.73 -4.49
C GLU A 336 12.59 -12.06 -5.25
N VAL A 337 12.81 -13.20 -4.58
CA VAL A 337 12.65 -14.52 -5.20
C VAL A 337 11.19 -14.80 -5.57
N TYR A 338 10.22 -14.43 -4.72
CA TYR A 338 8.79 -14.56 -5.05
C TYR A 338 8.45 -13.81 -6.34
N LEU A 339 8.90 -12.55 -6.46
CA LEU A 339 8.65 -11.73 -7.63
C LEU A 339 9.34 -12.29 -8.88
N ASP A 340 10.61 -12.70 -8.79
CA ASP A 340 11.37 -13.26 -9.92
C ASP A 340 10.74 -14.58 -10.43
N ASN A 341 10.14 -15.36 -9.53
CA ASN A 341 9.51 -16.64 -9.86
C ASN A 341 8.09 -16.51 -10.45
N GLY A 342 7.54 -15.29 -10.54
CA GLY A 342 6.24 -15.07 -11.18
C GLY A 342 5.09 -14.72 -10.26
N SER A 343 5.34 -14.44 -8.98
CA SER A 343 4.34 -13.81 -8.10
C SER A 343 3.79 -12.54 -8.73
N TYR A 344 2.48 -12.35 -8.70
CA TYR A 344 1.85 -11.11 -9.16
C TYR A 344 1.98 -10.01 -8.11
N GLY A 345 1.98 -10.37 -6.83
CA GLY A 345 1.99 -9.42 -5.72
C GLY A 345 2.63 -9.99 -4.46
N PHE A 346 3.43 -9.18 -3.80
CA PHE A 346 4.01 -9.46 -2.49
C PHE A 346 3.78 -8.24 -1.59
N VAL A 347 3.16 -8.45 -0.43
CA VAL A 347 3.03 -7.43 0.63
C VAL A 347 3.97 -7.78 1.76
N GLY A 348 4.82 -6.84 2.18
CA GLY A 348 5.77 -7.07 3.26
C GLY A 348 6.26 -5.78 3.91
N SER A 349 6.82 -5.93 5.11
CA SER A 349 7.33 -4.84 5.92
C SER A 349 8.78 -4.46 5.57
N THR A 350 9.11 -3.18 5.56
CA THR A 350 10.49 -2.70 5.39
C THR A 350 11.31 -2.69 6.68
N THR A 351 10.66 -2.87 7.82
CA THR A 351 11.21 -2.74 9.18
C THR A 351 10.66 -3.81 10.14
N ILE A 352 10.97 -3.71 11.43
CA ILE A 352 10.38 -4.53 12.50
C ILE A 352 8.85 -4.38 12.45
N ALA A 353 8.16 -5.46 12.11
CA ALA A 353 6.71 -5.55 12.11
C ALA A 353 6.22 -6.15 13.42
N TYR A 354 5.06 -5.68 13.89
CA TYR A 354 4.40 -6.24 15.06
C TYR A 354 3.10 -6.92 14.65
N GLY A 355 2.73 -7.95 15.40
CA GLY A 355 1.38 -8.47 15.43
C GLY A 355 0.92 -8.66 16.87
N ASP A 356 -0.38 -8.88 17.04
CA ASP A 356 -0.94 -9.21 18.34
C ASP A 356 -0.50 -10.64 18.71
N PHE A 357 -0.11 -10.85 19.96
CA PHE A 357 0.38 -12.15 20.41
C PHE A 357 -0.72 -13.24 20.43
N GLU A 358 -1.97 -12.86 20.72
CA GLU A 358 -3.07 -13.79 20.93
C GLU A 358 -4.17 -13.71 19.87
N ARG A 359 -4.35 -12.53 19.25
CA ARG A 359 -5.42 -12.21 18.31
C ARG A 359 -4.83 -11.73 16.98
N ASN A 360 -5.68 -11.22 16.09
CA ASN A 360 -5.22 -10.47 14.93
C ASN A 360 -5.18 -8.97 15.25
N GLY A 361 -4.00 -8.37 15.09
CA GLY A 361 -3.79 -6.93 15.16
C GLY A 361 -2.60 -6.52 14.29
N MET A 362 -2.45 -5.22 14.00
CA MET A 362 -1.30 -4.71 13.24
C MET A 362 -1.06 -5.46 11.91
N ALA A 363 0.10 -6.13 11.74
CA ALA A 363 0.46 -6.85 10.52
C ALA A 363 -0.60 -7.90 10.16
N ASP A 364 -1.13 -8.62 11.15
CA ASP A 364 -2.12 -9.68 10.96
C ASP A 364 -3.35 -9.14 10.21
N LEU A 365 -3.91 -8.01 10.66
CA LEU A 365 -5.10 -7.40 10.04
C LEU A 365 -4.81 -6.84 8.66
N LEU A 366 -3.67 -6.17 8.47
CA LEU A 366 -3.34 -5.57 7.17
C LEU A 366 -3.14 -6.63 6.09
N CYS A 367 -2.41 -7.70 6.40
CA CYS A 367 -2.18 -8.83 5.51
C CYS A 367 -3.47 -9.62 5.25
N GLN A 368 -4.28 -9.85 6.29
CA GLN A 368 -5.59 -10.49 6.17
C GLN A 368 -6.52 -9.72 5.22
N PHE A 369 -6.75 -8.42 5.46
CA PHE A 369 -7.64 -7.63 4.62
C PHE A 369 -7.14 -7.53 3.18
N PHE A 370 -5.82 -7.48 2.97
CA PHE A 370 -5.26 -7.49 1.61
C PHE A 370 -5.62 -8.78 0.86
N LEU A 371 -5.36 -9.94 1.45
CA LEU A 371 -5.64 -11.23 0.81
C LEU A 371 -7.15 -11.46 0.62
N GLU A 372 -7.99 -11.06 1.58
CA GLU A 372 -9.46 -11.07 1.42
C GLU A 372 -9.89 -10.28 0.19
N ASN A 373 -9.41 -9.05 0.04
CA ASN A 373 -9.80 -8.20 -1.08
C ASN A 373 -9.30 -8.75 -2.43
N VAL A 374 -8.09 -9.33 -2.47
CA VAL A 374 -7.58 -10.02 -3.67
C VAL A 374 -8.52 -11.17 -4.07
N ARG A 375 -8.91 -12.03 -3.11
CA ARG A 375 -9.82 -13.16 -3.38
C ARG A 375 -11.22 -12.72 -3.83
N ARG A 376 -11.66 -11.54 -3.40
CA ARG A 376 -12.90 -10.89 -3.85
C ARG A 376 -12.78 -10.24 -5.25
N GLY A 377 -11.67 -10.44 -5.96
CA GLY A 377 -11.47 -9.94 -7.32
C GLY A 377 -11.01 -8.48 -7.39
N ALA A 378 -10.41 -7.95 -6.31
CA ALA A 378 -9.74 -6.66 -6.38
C ALA A 378 -8.42 -6.75 -7.15
N SER A 379 -8.08 -5.65 -7.84
CA SER A 379 -6.71 -5.50 -8.30
C SER A 379 -5.78 -5.38 -7.10
N LEU A 380 -4.52 -5.79 -7.23
CA LEU A 380 -3.55 -5.78 -6.12
C LEU A 380 -3.49 -4.44 -5.41
N GLY A 381 -3.42 -3.34 -6.17
CA GLY A 381 -3.36 -2.02 -5.59
C GLY A 381 -4.69 -1.58 -4.94
N ARG A 382 -5.84 -1.97 -5.51
CA ARG A 382 -7.14 -1.69 -4.89
C ARG A 382 -7.27 -2.47 -3.59
N ALA A 383 -6.91 -3.75 -3.60
CA ALA A 383 -6.93 -4.62 -2.44
C ALA A 383 -6.12 -4.02 -1.29
N PHE A 384 -4.93 -3.50 -1.58
CA PHE A 384 -4.06 -2.92 -0.58
C PHE A 384 -4.54 -1.54 -0.08
N LEU A 385 -5.11 -0.70 -0.96
CA LEU A 385 -5.76 0.54 -0.55
C LEU A 385 -6.94 0.28 0.40
N GLU A 386 -7.84 -0.63 0.01
CA GLU A 386 -9.00 -1.04 0.82
C GLU A 386 -8.56 -1.68 2.15
N ALA A 387 -7.49 -2.49 2.13
CA ALA A 387 -6.91 -3.08 3.34
C ALA A 387 -6.41 -2.01 4.31
N ARG A 388 -5.66 -1.01 3.82
CA ARG A 388 -5.18 0.11 4.65
C ARG A 388 -6.33 0.95 5.21
N GLN A 389 -7.33 1.26 4.39
CA GLN A 389 -8.48 2.04 4.85
C GLN A 389 -9.31 1.27 5.89
N THR A 390 -9.50 -0.03 5.69
CA THR A 390 -10.21 -0.91 6.64
C THR A 390 -9.42 -1.06 7.93
N PHE A 391 -8.11 -1.28 7.83
CA PHE A 391 -7.19 -1.31 8.96
C PHE A 391 -7.33 -0.06 9.83
N VAL A 392 -7.24 1.14 9.24
CA VAL A 392 -7.37 2.40 9.98
C VAL A 392 -8.72 2.55 10.68
N ARG A 393 -9.81 2.07 10.09
CA ARG A 393 -11.14 2.09 10.75
C ARG A 393 -11.22 1.11 11.89
N THR A 394 -10.77 -0.13 11.67
CA THR A 394 -10.84 -1.21 12.65
C THR A 394 -9.97 -0.91 13.87
N ALA A 395 -8.82 -0.29 13.66
CA ALA A 395 -7.85 0.07 14.67
C ALA A 395 -8.13 1.43 15.37
N SER A 396 -9.27 2.08 15.10
CA SER A 396 -9.48 3.45 15.58
C SER A 396 -9.81 3.51 17.09
N PRO A 397 -9.17 4.41 17.89
CA PRO A 397 -8.05 5.26 17.53
C PRO A 397 -6.74 4.46 17.40
N LEU A 398 -5.99 4.72 16.33
CA LEU A 398 -4.71 4.04 16.07
C LEU A 398 -3.76 4.18 17.26
N ASP A 399 -3.18 3.07 17.68
CA ASP A 399 -2.02 3.08 18.56
C ASP A 399 -0.72 3.39 17.78
N PRO A 400 0.40 3.69 18.46
CA PRO A 400 1.67 4.01 17.81
C PRO A 400 2.24 2.88 16.92
N SER A 401 2.04 1.62 17.29
CA SER A 401 2.51 0.45 16.55
C SER A 401 1.63 0.18 15.32
N GLU A 402 0.33 0.43 15.41
CA GLU A 402 -0.59 0.41 14.28
C GLU A 402 -0.29 1.54 13.29
N LEU A 403 0.04 2.74 13.80
CA LEU A 403 0.51 3.84 12.96
C LEU A 403 1.80 3.45 12.22
N LYS A 404 2.77 2.82 12.89
CA LYS A 404 3.99 2.28 12.25
C LYS A 404 3.65 1.24 11.18
N THR A 405 2.74 0.31 11.48
CA THR A 405 2.29 -0.77 10.58
C THR A 405 1.77 -0.20 9.27
N LEU A 406 0.96 0.86 9.32
CA LEU A 406 0.41 1.49 8.12
C LEU A 406 1.49 2.01 7.16
N ALA A 407 2.63 2.48 7.70
CA ALA A 407 3.75 3.04 6.94
C ALA A 407 4.69 1.98 6.36
N GLN A 408 5.06 0.98 7.15
CA GLN A 408 6.16 0.06 6.84
C GLN A 408 5.81 -1.03 5.82
N PHE A 409 4.52 -1.34 5.66
CA PHE A 409 4.08 -2.36 4.69
C PHE A 409 3.91 -1.77 3.30
N ASN A 410 4.46 -2.46 2.30
CA ASN A 410 4.46 -2.05 0.90
C ASN A 410 3.91 -3.14 -0.01
N LEU A 411 3.31 -2.74 -1.14
CA LEU A 411 2.87 -3.64 -2.19
C LEU A 411 3.91 -3.65 -3.32
N TYR A 412 4.56 -4.79 -3.50
CA TYR A 412 5.41 -5.07 -4.65
C TYR A 412 4.65 -5.91 -5.67
N GLY A 413 4.42 -5.34 -6.84
CA GLY A 413 3.56 -5.87 -7.89
C GLY A 413 2.97 -4.74 -8.72
N ASP A 414 2.43 -5.09 -9.88
CA ASP A 414 1.70 -4.14 -10.70
C ASP A 414 0.28 -3.92 -10.12
N PRO A 415 -0.05 -2.70 -9.65
CA PRO A 415 -1.29 -2.45 -8.91
C PRO A 415 -2.56 -2.64 -9.73
N SER A 416 -2.46 -2.69 -11.07
CA SER A 416 -3.60 -2.89 -11.95
C SER A 416 -3.93 -4.35 -12.24
N LEU A 417 -3.08 -5.31 -11.80
CA LEU A 417 -3.37 -6.73 -11.98
C LEU A 417 -4.48 -7.15 -11.02
N ALA A 418 -5.49 -7.84 -11.54
CA ALA A 418 -6.52 -8.53 -10.77
C ALA A 418 -6.26 -10.04 -10.87
N PRO A 419 -5.71 -10.69 -9.82
CA PRO A 419 -5.32 -12.10 -9.88
C PRO A 419 -6.53 -13.04 -10.01
N VAL A 420 -7.65 -12.69 -9.36
CA VAL A 420 -8.87 -13.50 -9.31
C VAL A 420 -9.97 -12.87 -10.16
N TRP A 421 -10.59 -13.69 -11.01
CA TRP A 421 -11.78 -13.33 -11.77
C TRP A 421 -13.04 -13.83 -11.06
N THR A 422 -13.93 -12.93 -10.63
CA THR A 422 -15.16 -13.28 -9.89
C THR A 422 -16.45 -13.14 -10.72
N GLY A 423 -16.36 -12.82 -12.02
CA GLY A 423 -17.51 -12.48 -12.87
C GLY A 423 -17.98 -11.03 -12.71
N ALA A 424 -18.66 -10.38 -13.66
CA ALA A 424 -19.43 -10.86 -14.81
C ALA A 424 -18.70 -10.78 -16.18
N ALA A 425 -18.89 -11.84 -16.99
CA ALA A 425 -18.38 -12.13 -18.34
C ALA A 425 -17.00 -12.82 -18.45
N THR A 426 -17.02 -14.10 -18.84
CA THR A 426 -15.88 -14.87 -19.39
C THR A 426 -15.03 -14.03 -20.36
N PRO A 427 -13.69 -14.14 -20.35
CA PRO A 427 -12.82 -13.51 -21.35
C PRO A 427 -12.85 -14.23 -22.71
N LYS A 428 -14.00 -14.80 -23.10
CA LYS A 428 -14.28 -15.23 -24.49
C LYS A 428 -14.96 -14.13 -25.29
N VAL A 429 -15.52 -13.11 -24.64
CA VAL A 429 -15.87 -11.86 -25.32
C VAL A 429 -14.64 -10.97 -25.18
N GLN A 430 -13.81 -10.91 -26.23
CA GLN A 430 -13.04 -9.69 -26.45
C GLN A 430 -14.03 -8.54 -26.22
N LEU A 431 -13.74 -7.60 -25.32
CA LEU A 431 -14.53 -6.39 -25.16
C LEU A 431 -14.42 -5.59 -26.48
N GLN A 432 -15.05 -6.08 -27.55
CA GLN A 432 -14.90 -5.59 -28.92
C GLN A 432 -15.72 -4.31 -29.13
N SER A 433 -16.73 -4.06 -28.28
CA SER A 433 -17.45 -2.79 -28.33
C SER A 433 -16.80 -1.76 -27.42
N ALA A 434 -16.50 -0.59 -27.98
CA ALA A 434 -16.06 0.59 -27.23
C ALA A 434 -17.01 0.93 -26.06
N THR A 435 -18.29 0.55 -26.17
CA THR A 435 -19.31 0.70 -25.13
C THR A 435 -19.00 -0.14 -23.89
N ALA A 436 -18.62 -1.41 -24.04
CA ALA A 436 -18.33 -2.28 -22.91
C ALA A 436 -17.05 -1.87 -22.18
N ILE A 437 -16.02 -1.44 -22.93
CA ILE A 437 -14.80 -0.82 -22.37
C ILE A 437 -15.16 0.41 -21.53
N ARG A 438 -15.99 1.31 -22.07
CA ARG A 438 -16.43 2.52 -21.35
C ARG A 438 -17.24 2.19 -20.10
N ALA A 439 -18.08 1.16 -20.14
CA ALA A 439 -18.86 0.73 -18.98
C ALA A 439 -17.96 0.24 -17.84
N GLU A 440 -16.94 -0.59 -18.13
CA GLU A 440 -15.99 -1.03 -17.10
C GLU A 440 -15.13 0.12 -16.57
N GLN A 441 -14.70 1.03 -17.44
CA GLN A 441 -14.01 2.26 -17.01
C GLN A 441 -14.90 3.12 -16.08
N SER A 442 -16.20 3.22 -16.36
CA SER A 442 -17.13 3.94 -15.48
C SER A 442 -17.26 3.27 -14.12
N LYS A 443 -17.46 1.95 -14.08
CA LYS A 443 -17.52 1.19 -12.81
C LYS A 443 -16.24 1.36 -12.00
N ARG A 444 -15.08 1.29 -12.65
CA ARG A 444 -13.78 1.55 -12.03
C ARG A 444 -13.71 2.96 -11.46
N HIS A 445 -14.13 3.96 -12.24
CA HIS A 445 -14.11 5.35 -11.82
C HIS A 445 -15.00 5.62 -10.60
N ASP A 446 -16.22 5.06 -10.57
CA ASP A 446 -17.13 5.23 -9.43
C ASP A 446 -16.57 4.59 -8.16
N ARG A 447 -16.02 3.37 -8.25
CA ARG A 447 -15.28 2.74 -7.14
C ARG A 447 -14.14 3.63 -6.66
N ARG A 448 -13.35 4.20 -7.58
CA ARG A 448 -12.22 5.08 -7.24
C ARG A 448 -12.66 6.38 -6.57
N ARG A 449 -13.80 6.96 -6.95
CA ARG A 449 -14.39 8.12 -6.27
C ARG A 449 -14.84 7.80 -4.86
N ALA A 450 -15.45 6.63 -4.63
CA ALA A 450 -15.86 6.20 -3.29
C ALA A 450 -14.64 6.03 -2.37
N LEU A 451 -13.62 5.28 -2.82
CA LEU A 451 -12.38 5.07 -2.08
C LEU A 451 -11.61 6.37 -1.82
N PHE A 452 -11.64 7.32 -2.77
CA PHE A 452 -11.05 8.64 -2.57
C PHE A 452 -11.74 9.40 -1.44
N ARG A 453 -13.08 9.47 -1.44
CA ARG A 453 -13.86 10.13 -0.38
C ARG A 453 -13.59 9.52 0.99
N GLN A 454 -13.57 8.19 1.04
CA GLN A 454 -13.26 7.44 2.26
C GLN A 454 -11.85 7.76 2.79
N GLY A 455 -10.84 7.80 1.92
CA GLY A 455 -9.48 8.18 2.34
C GLY A 455 -9.40 9.63 2.85
N VAL A 456 -10.08 10.57 2.18
CA VAL A 456 -10.16 11.97 2.64
C VAL A 456 -10.84 12.07 4.00
N GLU A 457 -11.95 11.37 4.19
CA GLU A 457 -12.67 11.30 5.46
C GLU A 457 -11.75 10.77 6.57
N LEU A 458 -11.03 9.67 6.32
CA LEU A 458 -10.09 9.13 7.29
C LEU A 458 -8.98 10.14 7.63
N ALA A 459 -8.39 10.80 6.63
CA ALA A 459 -7.35 11.79 6.87
C ALA A 459 -7.83 12.97 7.74
N GLN A 460 -9.11 13.34 7.62
CA GLN A 460 -9.73 14.46 8.34
C GLN A 460 -10.23 14.09 9.73
N THR A 461 -10.76 12.89 9.90
CA THR A 461 -11.50 12.49 11.11
C THR A 461 -10.70 11.62 12.05
N GLN A 462 -9.74 10.84 11.55
CA GLN A 462 -9.10 9.82 12.37
C GLN A 462 -8.24 10.45 13.48
N PRO A 463 -8.47 10.07 14.75
CA PRO A 463 -7.57 10.40 15.83
C PRO A 463 -6.21 9.73 15.62
N VAL A 464 -5.14 10.45 15.94
CA VAL A 464 -3.76 9.97 15.72
C VAL A 464 -2.91 10.11 16.99
N PRO A 465 -2.04 9.14 17.28
CA PRO A 465 -1.15 9.22 18.42
C PRO A 465 -0.03 10.23 18.14
N GLN A 466 0.34 10.99 19.16
CA GLN A 466 1.47 11.91 19.16
C GLN A 466 2.37 11.60 20.34
N ARG A 467 3.63 11.27 20.07
CA ARG A 467 4.61 11.01 21.14
C ARG A 467 4.74 12.24 22.03
N THR A 468 4.77 12.01 23.34
CA THR A 468 4.91 13.03 24.37
C THR A 468 6.02 12.66 25.37
N SER A 469 6.65 13.67 25.94
CA SER A 469 7.58 13.51 27.08
C SER A 469 6.86 13.50 28.43
N ARG A 470 5.54 13.75 28.45
CA ARG A 470 4.73 13.68 29.67
C ARG A 470 4.80 12.28 30.25
N LYS A 471 5.20 12.19 31.52
CA LYS A 471 5.23 10.91 32.25
C LYS A 471 3.80 10.40 32.45
N PRO A 472 3.55 9.09 32.30
CA PRO A 472 2.26 8.49 32.62
C PRO A 472 1.95 8.68 34.10
N ALA A 473 0.66 8.72 34.44
CA ALA A 473 0.23 8.76 35.84
C ALA A 473 0.82 7.55 36.61
N PRO A 474 1.18 7.71 37.90
CA PRO A 474 1.76 6.61 38.68
C PRO A 474 0.89 5.35 38.71
N ALA A 475 -0.44 5.49 38.70
CA ALA A 475 -1.39 4.38 38.65
C ALA A 475 -1.25 3.56 37.35
N ILE A 476 -1.20 4.22 36.19
CA ILE A 476 -1.01 3.59 34.88
C ILE A 476 0.30 2.82 34.82
N ARG A 477 1.40 3.46 35.25
CA ARG A 477 2.71 2.81 35.28
C ARG A 477 2.71 1.56 36.16
N ARG A 478 2.13 1.65 37.36
CA ARG A 478 2.01 0.50 38.27
C ARG A 478 1.17 -0.62 37.65
N ALA A 479 0.05 -0.29 37.02
CA ALA A 479 -0.83 -1.27 36.38
C ALA A 479 -0.14 -2.01 35.23
N LEU A 480 0.53 -1.29 34.32
CA LEU A 480 1.28 -1.92 33.22
C LEU A 480 2.46 -2.76 33.70
N HIS A 481 3.20 -2.29 34.71
CA HIS A 481 4.28 -3.08 35.31
C HIS A 481 3.75 -4.32 36.03
N ALA A 482 2.59 -4.24 36.68
CA ALA A 482 1.93 -5.40 37.28
C ALA A 482 1.52 -6.42 36.22
N LYS A 483 0.96 -5.96 35.09
CA LYS A 483 0.62 -6.83 33.96
C LYS A 483 1.85 -7.47 33.31
N ALA A 484 2.95 -6.74 33.16
CA ALA A 484 4.21 -7.32 32.71
C ALA A 484 4.69 -8.44 33.65
N ARG A 485 4.66 -8.22 34.97
CA ARG A 485 5.03 -9.25 35.95
C ARG A 485 4.12 -10.48 35.91
N GLU A 486 2.81 -10.29 35.77
CA GLU A 486 1.83 -11.37 35.59
C GLU A 486 2.17 -12.24 34.37
N LEU A 487 2.60 -11.60 33.28
CA LEU A 487 3.04 -12.25 32.05
C LEU A 487 4.50 -12.75 32.10
N LYS A 488 5.17 -12.67 33.26
CA LYS A 488 6.58 -13.05 33.46
C LYS A 488 7.54 -12.30 32.53
N LEU A 489 7.23 -11.04 32.26
CA LEU A 489 7.99 -10.10 31.46
C LEU A 489 8.67 -9.05 32.36
N GLU A 490 9.88 -8.63 32.00
CA GLU A 490 10.64 -7.60 32.68
C GLU A 490 10.49 -6.25 31.96
N PRO A 491 9.82 -5.26 32.56
CA PRO A 491 9.65 -3.93 31.96
C PRO A 491 10.98 -3.23 31.70
N THR A 492 11.09 -2.55 30.54
CA THR A 492 12.24 -1.70 30.21
C THR A 492 11.78 -0.24 29.98
N THR A 493 11.82 0.23 28.74
CA THR A 493 11.46 1.58 28.34
C THR A 493 9.95 1.70 28.20
N MET A 494 9.39 2.79 28.73
CA MET A 494 8.00 3.18 28.50
C MET A 494 7.94 4.44 27.64
N LEU A 495 7.25 4.36 26.51
CA LEU A 495 6.89 5.51 25.68
C LEU A 495 5.44 5.92 25.95
N SER A 496 5.16 7.22 25.84
CA SER A 496 3.81 7.76 26.05
C SER A 496 3.38 8.62 24.88
N PHE A 497 2.09 8.55 24.55
CA PHE A 497 1.50 9.22 23.40
C PHE A 497 0.17 9.83 23.80
N THR A 498 -0.04 11.10 23.49
CA THR A 498 -1.39 11.71 23.57
C THR A 498 -2.15 11.44 22.28
N ILE A 499 -3.48 11.37 22.37
CA ILE A 499 -4.32 11.19 21.19
C ILE A 499 -4.77 12.55 20.67
N GLN A 500 -4.40 12.87 19.42
CA GLN A 500 -4.82 14.09 18.74
C GLN A 500 -6.12 13.83 17.97
N HIS A 501 -7.23 14.26 18.54
CA HIS A 501 -8.54 14.24 17.87
C HIS A 501 -8.60 15.35 16.81
N ARG A 502 -8.70 14.95 15.54
CA ARG A 502 -8.71 15.91 14.41
C ARG A 502 -10.02 16.68 14.26
N HIS A 503 -11.02 16.36 15.08
CA HIS A 503 -12.30 17.06 15.20
C HIS A 503 -12.15 18.57 15.46
N ALA A 504 -11.04 19.03 16.03
CA ALA A 504 -10.82 20.46 16.32
C ALA A 504 -10.76 21.35 15.07
N LYS A 505 -10.36 20.84 13.90
CA LYS A 505 -10.41 21.59 12.63
C LYS A 505 -11.74 21.43 11.86
N ALA A 506 -12.61 20.54 12.32
CA ALA A 506 -13.91 20.26 11.73
C ALA A 506 -15.08 20.97 12.44
N ARG A 507 -14.81 21.81 13.46
CA ARG A 507 -15.83 22.59 14.20
C ARG A 507 -16.66 23.56 13.33
N GLY A 508 -16.30 23.75 12.06
CA GLY A 508 -17.06 24.52 11.06
C GLY A 508 -17.74 23.66 9.98
N THR A 509 -17.75 22.34 10.09
CA THR A 509 -18.43 21.45 9.13
C THR A 509 -19.83 21.08 9.64
N GLN A 510 -20.84 21.07 8.75
CA GLN A 510 -22.22 20.75 9.14
C GLN A 510 -22.38 19.40 9.86
N ALA A 511 -21.50 18.43 9.58
CA ALA A 511 -21.52 17.12 10.22
C ALA A 511 -21.14 17.17 11.72
N VAL A 512 -20.23 18.05 12.14
CA VAL A 512 -19.87 18.22 13.57
C VAL A 512 -20.95 19.02 14.31
N LEU A 513 -21.61 19.96 13.64
CA LEU A 513 -22.75 20.69 14.19
C LEU A 513 -24.01 19.80 14.36
N ALA A 514 -24.08 18.69 13.63
CA ALA A 514 -25.16 17.71 13.73
C ALA A 514 -24.94 16.65 14.82
N LEU A 515 -23.76 16.56 15.43
CA LEU A 515 -23.49 15.63 16.52
C LEU A 515 -24.25 16.08 17.79
N PRO A 516 -25.08 15.22 18.41
CA PRO A 516 -25.67 15.49 19.70
C PRO A 516 -24.60 15.91 20.73
N ARG A 517 -24.87 16.95 21.53
CA ARG A 517 -23.89 17.51 22.49
C ARG A 517 -23.26 16.44 23.41
N ALA A 518 -24.03 15.43 23.82
CA ALA A 518 -23.53 14.33 24.65
C ALA A 518 -22.50 13.44 23.91
N LEU A 519 -22.63 13.28 22.58
CA LEU A 519 -21.67 12.54 21.75
C LEU A 519 -20.45 13.39 21.35
N ALA A 520 -20.51 14.70 21.57
CA ALA A 520 -19.38 15.61 21.40
C ALA A 520 -18.53 15.78 22.67
N ALA A 521 -18.93 15.16 23.80
CA ALA A 521 -18.18 15.22 25.04
C ALA A 521 -16.97 14.27 24.99
N ASP A 522 -15.76 14.81 25.14
CA ASP A 522 -14.49 14.06 25.09
C ASP A 522 -14.28 13.12 26.29
N ALA A 523 -15.14 13.18 27.32
CA ALA A 523 -14.97 12.54 28.63
C ALA A 523 -15.02 11.00 28.63
N THR A 524 -15.14 10.34 27.47
CA THR A 524 -15.10 8.87 27.36
C THR A 524 -14.11 8.38 26.30
N LEU A 525 -13.39 9.30 25.66
CA LEU A 525 -12.41 8.98 24.64
C LEU A 525 -11.09 8.62 25.31
N PRO A 526 -10.33 7.65 24.78
CA PRO A 526 -8.97 7.43 25.24
C PRO A 526 -8.15 8.70 25.07
N VAL A 527 -7.40 9.03 26.12
CA VAL A 527 -6.61 10.26 26.19
C VAL A 527 -5.14 10.00 25.85
N ALA A 528 -4.66 8.78 26.08
CA ALA A 528 -3.27 8.40 25.83
C ALA A 528 -3.08 6.91 25.54
N TYR A 529 -1.96 6.61 24.88
CA TYR A 529 -1.39 5.28 24.76
C TYR A 529 -0.01 5.24 25.42
N HIS A 530 0.32 4.10 26.03
CA HIS A 530 1.64 3.84 26.63
C HIS A 530 2.21 2.53 26.10
N VAL A 531 3.39 2.60 25.48
CA VAL A 531 4.09 1.41 24.97
C VAL A 531 5.17 1.04 25.99
N LEU A 532 4.98 -0.07 26.69
CA LEU A 532 5.94 -0.62 27.64
C LEU A 532 6.70 -1.77 26.97
N PHE A 533 7.93 -1.51 26.56
CA PHE A 533 8.83 -2.57 26.11
C PHE A 533 9.18 -3.49 27.26
N CYS A 534 9.37 -4.77 26.93
CA CYS A 534 9.60 -5.81 27.91
C CYS A 534 10.62 -6.81 27.41
N LYS A 535 11.50 -7.24 28.32
CA LYS A 535 12.39 -8.39 28.12
C LYS A 535 11.73 -9.66 28.62
N ARG A 536 12.03 -10.78 27.96
CA ARG A 536 11.80 -12.09 28.56
C ARG A 536 12.92 -12.34 29.58
N ARG A 537 12.59 -12.93 30.73
CA ARG A 537 13.59 -13.50 31.65
C ARG A 537 14.33 -14.62 30.94
N ARG A 538 15.39 -14.29 30.20
CA ARG A 538 16.20 -15.24 29.45
C ARG A 538 17.12 -16.03 30.39
N ARG A 539 17.23 -17.34 30.18
CA ARG A 539 18.50 -18.05 30.43
C ARG A 539 19.54 -17.52 29.41
N PRO A 540 20.85 -17.51 29.72
CA PRO A 540 21.87 -16.96 28.81
C PRO A 540 21.68 -17.47 27.38
N ALA A 541 21.70 -16.53 26.43
CA ALA A 541 21.09 -16.69 25.11
C ALA A 541 21.65 -17.88 24.29
N PRO A 542 20.80 -18.70 23.65
CA PRO A 542 21.24 -19.60 22.60
C PRO A 542 21.55 -18.85 21.29
N ALA A 543 22.15 -19.55 20.33
CA ALA A 543 22.73 -19.04 19.08
C ALA A 543 21.83 -18.14 18.19
N ALA A 544 20.54 -17.97 18.49
CA ALA A 544 19.58 -17.15 17.73
C ALA A 544 19.93 -15.65 17.73
N VAL A 545 20.58 -15.13 18.77
CA VAL A 545 21.11 -13.73 18.78
C VAL A 545 22.19 -13.53 17.71
N ARG A 546 22.82 -14.60 17.19
CA ARG A 546 23.80 -14.51 16.10
C ARG A 546 23.18 -14.40 14.70
N LEU A 547 21.86 -14.58 14.55
CA LEU A 547 21.16 -14.58 13.25
C LEU A 547 20.41 -13.28 12.93
N GLY A 548 20.46 -12.27 13.81
CA GLY A 548 19.79 -10.98 13.59
C GLY A 548 18.25 -11.02 13.71
N ILE A 549 17.68 -12.11 14.23
CA ILE A 549 16.24 -12.25 14.50
C ILE A 549 15.86 -11.29 15.64
N VAL A 550 14.82 -10.50 15.41
CA VAL A 550 14.30 -9.54 16.40
C VAL A 550 13.14 -10.18 17.15
N ASP A 551 13.27 -10.39 18.47
CA ASP A 551 12.20 -10.89 19.37
C ASP A 551 11.87 -9.85 20.44
N ILE A 552 11.24 -8.76 20.03
CA ILE A 552 10.76 -7.67 20.88
C ILE A 552 9.35 -8.02 21.35
N THR A 553 9.12 -7.89 22.66
CA THR A 553 7.78 -7.93 23.24
C THR A 553 7.44 -6.58 23.86
N ALA A 554 6.22 -6.08 23.65
CA ALA A 554 5.75 -4.88 24.31
C ALA A 554 4.29 -5.00 24.76
N LEU A 555 3.91 -4.21 25.76
CA LEU A 555 2.52 -4.00 26.17
C LEU A 555 2.08 -2.61 25.74
N ILE A 556 0.97 -2.51 25.02
CA ILE A 556 0.35 -1.24 24.67
C ILE A 556 -0.84 -1.03 25.61
N GLY A 557 -0.71 -0.09 26.54
CA GLY A 557 -1.77 0.31 27.46
C GLY A 557 -2.59 1.48 26.92
N LYS A 558 -3.91 1.38 27.02
CA LYS A 558 -4.86 2.45 26.68
C LYS A 558 -5.33 3.16 27.95
N GLU A 559 -5.09 4.46 28.03
CA GLU A 559 -5.52 5.31 29.15
C GLU A 559 -6.87 5.98 28.83
N VAL A 560 -7.84 5.85 29.75
CA VAL A 560 -9.12 6.56 29.75
C VAL A 560 -9.32 7.12 31.18
N ASP A 561 -9.60 8.41 31.30
CA ASP A 561 -9.82 9.10 32.59
C ASP A 561 -8.75 8.83 33.67
N GLY A 562 -7.48 8.77 33.25
CA GLY A 562 -6.35 8.52 34.17
C GLY A 562 -6.22 7.08 34.66
N ALA A 563 -7.03 6.15 34.13
CA ALA A 563 -7.00 4.72 34.44
C ALA A 563 -6.65 3.87 33.21
N LEU A 564 -6.07 2.68 33.44
CA LEU A 564 -5.70 1.74 32.38
C LEU A 564 -6.96 0.99 31.97
N ALA A 565 -7.56 1.38 30.84
CA ALA A 565 -8.81 0.79 30.36
C ALA A 565 -8.60 -0.58 29.72
N SER A 566 -7.50 -0.75 28.97
CA SER A 566 -7.14 -2.02 28.33
C SER A 566 -5.65 -2.10 28.06
N TYR A 567 -5.17 -3.30 27.74
CA TYR A 567 -3.83 -3.48 27.18
C TYR A 567 -3.83 -4.54 26.07
N VAL A 568 -2.84 -4.46 25.19
CA VAL A 568 -2.54 -5.48 24.17
C VAL A 568 -1.08 -5.90 24.33
N ARG A 569 -0.82 -7.20 24.21
CA ARG A 569 0.55 -7.73 24.11
C ARG A 569 0.90 -7.90 22.63
N ILE A 570 1.97 -7.24 22.22
CA ILE A 570 2.48 -7.32 20.86
C ILE A 570 3.86 -7.99 20.85
N GLN A 571 4.18 -8.65 19.74
CA GLN A 571 5.50 -9.25 19.51
C GLN A 571 5.98 -8.92 18.10
N SER A 572 7.29 -8.68 17.95
CA SER A 572 7.90 -8.55 16.63
C SER A 572 7.77 -9.84 15.84
N ARG A 573 7.60 -9.68 14.54
CA ARG A 573 7.15 -10.73 13.63
C ARG A 573 8.21 -11.41 12.82
#